data_AF-A0A1B7MWQ2-F1
#
_entry.id   AF-A0A1B7MWQ2-F1
#
_cell.length_a   1.000
_cell.length_b   1.000
_cell.length_c   1.000
_cell.angle_alpha   90.00
_cell.angle_beta   90.00
_cell.angle_gamma   90.00
#
_symmetry.space_group_name_H-M   'P 1'
#
loop_
_entity.id
_entity.type
_entity.pdbx_description
1 polymer ?
#
loop_
_entity_poly.entity_id
_entity_poly.type
_entity_poly.pdbx_seq_one_letter_code
_entity_poly.pdbx_strand_id
1 'polypeptide(L)'
;MDNYEAIQALHKSLPAFSPYVSASLLPPIALILLTSTFALAFYFSTLPKDTFPLRETVVASIASILGGFGVVVLFCSVGVNV
;
A
#
# COMPACT_ATOMS: atom_id res chain seq x y z
N MET A 1 26.30 -10.43 27.55
CA MET A 1 25.21 -9.44 27.49
C MET A 1 25.86 -8.13 27.18
N ASP A 2 25.47 -7.48 26.07
CA ASP A 2 26.06 -6.19 25.72
C ASP A 2 25.69 -5.14 26.76
N ASN A 3 26.66 -4.31 27.14
CA ASN A 3 26.48 -3.27 28.14
C ASN A 3 25.53 -2.18 27.59
N TYR A 4 24.58 -1.72 28.41
CA TYR A 4 23.60 -0.70 28.03
C TYR A 4 24.26 0.57 27.46
N GLU A 5 25.39 0.98 28.03
CA GLU A 5 26.15 2.16 27.57
C GLU A 5 26.64 2.00 26.13
N ALA A 6 27.06 0.80 25.74
CA ALA A 6 27.51 0.52 24.38
C ALA A 6 26.35 0.58 23.37
N ILE A 7 25.18 0.05 23.72
CA ILE A 7 23.98 0.12 22.88
C ILE A 7 23.49 1.56 22.76
N GLN A 8 23.54 2.34 23.83
CA GLN A 8 23.11 3.75 23.82
C GLN A 8 24.05 4.63 22.96
N ALA A 9 25.36 4.41 23.04
CA ALA A 9 26.33 5.10 22.20
C ALA A 9 26.11 4.76 20.72
N LEU A 10 25.85 3.48 20.42
CA LEU A 10 25.53 3.04 19.07
C LEU A 10 24.24 3.71 18.56
N HIS A 11 23.13 3.65 19.31
CA HIS A 11 21.85 4.27 18.94
C HIS A 11 22.00 5.76 18.61
N LYS A 12 22.76 6.51 19.42
CA LYS A 12 23.02 7.95 19.17
C LYS A 12 23.83 8.22 17.90
N SER A 13 24.62 7.25 17.43
CA SER A 13 25.43 7.39 16.22
C SER A 13 24.66 7.09 14.92
N LEU A 14 23.51 6.43 15.00
CA LEU A 14 22.69 6.12 13.83
C LEU A 14 21.87 7.33 13.38
N PRO A 15 21.60 7.45 12.06
CA PRO A 15 20.71 8.49 11.55
C PRO A 15 19.28 8.29 12.07
N ALA A 16 18.55 9.40 12.18
CA ALA A 16 17.14 9.38 12.51
C ALA A 16 16.34 8.59 11.45
N PHE A 17 15.26 7.93 11.89
CA PHE A 17 14.36 7.23 11.00
C PHE A 17 13.74 8.19 9.98
N SER A 18 13.90 7.85 8.70
CA SER A 18 13.21 8.54 7.61
C SER A 18 12.23 7.55 6.97
N PRO A 19 10.91 7.84 6.97
CA PRO A 19 9.94 6.95 6.35
C PRO A 19 10.15 6.90 4.83
N TYR A 20 9.90 5.73 4.23
CA TYR A 20 9.99 5.55 2.78
C TYR A 20 8.95 6.37 2.00
N VAL A 21 7.81 6.67 2.63
CA VAL A 21 6.74 7.51 2.07
C VAL A 21 6.42 8.61 3.06
N SER A 22 6.44 9.88 2.61
CA SER A 22 6.09 11.00 3.48
C SER A 22 4.60 11.02 3.79
N ALA A 23 4.24 11.44 5.00
CA ALA A 23 2.84 11.48 5.45
C ALA A 23 1.95 12.35 4.54
N SER A 24 2.51 13.42 3.96
CA SER A 24 1.82 14.31 3.02
C SER A 24 1.40 13.63 1.71
N LEU A 25 2.08 12.56 1.30
CA LEU A 25 1.78 11.83 0.07
C LEU A 25 0.78 10.69 0.28
N LEU A 26 0.46 10.32 1.52
CA LEU A 26 -0.47 9.23 1.79
C LEU A 26 -1.88 9.49 1.23
N PRO A 27 -2.52 10.68 1.44
CA PRO A 27 -3.85 10.92 0.90
C PRO A 27 -3.94 10.84 -0.64
N PRO A 28 -3.06 11.47 -1.44
CA PRO A 28 -3.15 11.35 -2.90
C PRO A 28 -2.82 9.94 -3.40
N ILE A 29 -1.89 9.21 -2.76
CA ILE A 29 -1.60 7.82 -3.12
C ILE A 29 -2.82 6.91 -2.86
N ALA A 30 -3.46 7.06 -1.70
CA ALA A 30 -4.68 6.31 -1.37
C ALA A 30 -5.79 6.58 -2.42
N LEU A 31 -5.99 7.85 -2.78
CA LEU A 31 -6.99 8.22 -3.78
C LEU A 31 -6.70 7.56 -5.13
N ILE A 32 -5.47 7.61 -5.63
CA ILE A 32 -5.10 7.01 -6.92
C ILE A 32 -5.27 5.49 -6.91
N LEU A 33 -4.82 4.82 -5.86
CA LEU A 33 -4.92 3.36 -5.75
C LEU A 33 -6.37 2.88 -5.65
N LEU A 34 -7.19 3.54 -4.83
CA LEU A 34 -8.58 3.17 -4.62
C LEU A 34 -9.46 3.52 -5.83
N THR A 35 -9.25 4.67 -6.47
CA THR A 35 -9.97 5.02 -7.71
C THR A 35 -9.62 4.07 -8.86
N SER A 36 -8.35 3.68 -8.99
CA SER A 36 -7.92 2.67 -9.96
C SER A 36 -8.56 1.32 -9.66
N THR A 37 -8.59 0.91 -8.38
CA THR A 37 -9.25 -0.33 -7.95
C THR A 37 -10.74 -0.32 -8.31
N PHE A 38 -11.43 0.79 -8.04
CA PHE A 38 -12.84 0.97 -8.39
C PHE A 38 -13.07 0.87 -9.91
N ALA A 39 -12.23 1.55 -10.71
CA ALA A 39 -12.31 1.49 -12.16
C ALA A 39 -12.06 0.08 -12.70
N LEU A 40 -11.10 -0.66 -12.13
CA LEU A 40 -10.82 -2.04 -12.51
C LEU A 40 -11.94 -2.99 -12.09
N ALA A 41 -12.56 -2.78 -10.92
CA ALA A 41 -13.70 -3.56 -10.47
C ALA A 41 -14.92 -3.32 -11.39
N PHE A 42 -15.15 -2.07 -11.81
CA PHE A 42 -16.16 -1.74 -12.81
C PHE A 42 -15.84 -2.38 -14.16
N TYR A 43 -14.59 -2.29 -14.62
CA TYR A 43 -14.18 -2.95 -15.85
C TYR A 43 -14.39 -4.47 -15.81
N PHE A 44 -14.02 -5.10 -14.70
CA PHE A 44 -14.25 -6.53 -14.45
C PHE A 44 -15.72 -6.91 -14.54
N SER A 45 -16.64 -6.09 -14.00
CA SER A 45 -18.08 -6.38 -14.08
C SER A 45 -18.67 -6.26 -15.49
N THR A 46 -18.01 -5.49 -16.37
CA THR A 46 -18.42 -5.30 -17.78
C THR A 46 -17.76 -6.28 -18.75
N LEU A 47 -16.79 -7.09 -18.31
CA LEU A 47 -16.08 -8.03 -19.18
C LEU A 47 -17.03 -9.15 -19.66
N PRO A 48 -17.10 -9.42 -20.98
CA PRO A 48 -17.78 -10.60 -21.50
C PRO A 48 -17.12 -11.86 -20.94
N LYS A 49 -17.95 -12.84 -20.54
CA LYS A 49 -17.44 -14.13 -20.09
C LYS A 49 -16.87 -14.91 -21.28
N ASP A 50 -15.55 -15.04 -21.30
CA ASP A 50 -14.85 -15.88 -22.27
C ASP A 50 -14.67 -17.32 -21.75
N THR A 51 -14.53 -18.28 -22.66
CA THR A 51 -14.28 -19.70 -22.33
C THR A 51 -12.99 -19.90 -21.53
N PHE A 52 -12.01 -19.00 -21.67
CA PHE A 52 -10.78 -18.96 -20.87
C PHE A 52 -10.72 -17.64 -20.08
N PRO A 53 -10.81 -17.66 -18.74
CA PRO A 53 -10.91 -16.47 -17.90
C PRO A 53 -9.53 -15.80 -17.65
N LEU A 54 -8.66 -15.73 -18.66
CA LEU A 54 -7.33 -15.17 -18.52
C LEU A 54 -7.39 -13.67 -18.18
N ARG A 55 -8.24 -12.92 -18.89
CA ARG A 55 -8.41 -11.47 -18.69
C ARG A 55 -9.06 -11.17 -17.34
N GLU A 56 -10.07 -11.93 -16.96
CA GLU A 56 -10.73 -11.83 -15.65
C GLU A 56 -9.71 -12.01 -14.52
N THR A 57 -8.88 -13.06 -14.59
CA THR A 57 -7.87 -13.35 -13.58
C THR A 57 -6.81 -12.25 -13.47
N VAL A 58 -6.35 -11.73 -14.61
CA VAL A 58 -5.36 -10.63 -14.63
C VAL A 58 -5.95 -9.35 -14.05
N VAL A 59 -7.15 -8.96 -14.47
CA VAL A 59 -7.80 -7.75 -13.95
C VAL A 59 -8.09 -7.87 -12.46
N ALA A 60 -8.60 -9.02 -12.01
CA ALA A 60 -8.90 -9.26 -10.61
C ALA A 60 -7.64 -9.26 -9.72
N SER A 61 -6.53 -9.85 -10.20
CA SER A 61 -5.28 -9.86 -9.45
C SER A 61 -4.66 -8.46 -9.32
N ILE A 62 -4.67 -7.67 -10.40
CA ILE A 62 -4.23 -6.27 -10.36
C ILE A 62 -5.12 -5.46 -9.41
N ALA A 63 -6.46 -5.58 -9.54
CA ALA A 63 -7.40 -4.90 -8.66
C ALA A 63 -7.20 -5.27 -7.18
N SER A 64 -6.90 -6.54 -6.89
CA SER A 64 -6.61 -7.01 -5.53
C SER A 64 -5.36 -6.36 -4.94
N ILE A 65 -4.26 -6.30 -5.70
CA ILE A 65 -3.03 -5.66 -5.26
C ILE A 65 -3.26 -4.17 -4.99
N LEU A 66 -3.85 -3.46 -5.96
CA LEU A 66 -4.10 -2.01 -5.82
C LEU A 66 -5.07 -1.72 -4.67
N GLY A 67 -6.10 -2.55 -4.50
CA GLY A 67 -7.07 -2.40 -3.41
C GLY A 67 -6.43 -2.61 -2.05
N GLY A 68 -5.62 -3.67 -1.90
CA GLY A 68 -4.90 -3.95 -0.66
C GLY A 68 -3.97 -2.81 -0.24
N PHE A 69 -3.10 -2.37 -1.16
CA PHE A 69 -2.22 -1.23 -0.88
C PHE A 69 -3.00 0.07 -0.65
N GLY A 70 -4.07 0.31 -1.42
CA GLY A 70 -4.91 1.50 -1.27
C GLY A 70 -5.56 1.61 0.11
N VAL A 71 -6.05 0.50 0.67
CA VAL A 71 -6.65 0.47 2.01
C VAL A 71 -5.61 0.74 3.10
N VAL A 72 -4.43 0.10 3.02
CA VAL A 72 -3.34 0.34 3.98
C VAL A 72 -2.92 1.82 3.98
N VAL A 73 -2.71 2.39 2.79
CA VAL A 73 -2.32 3.80 2.66
C VAL A 73 -3.42 4.73 3.15
N LEU A 74 -4.70 4.42 2.88
CA LEU A 74 -5.83 5.20 3.39
C LEU A 74 -5.85 5.21 4.93
N PHE A 75 -5.66 4.05 5.56
CA PHE A 75 -5.68 3.92 7.02
C PHE A 75 -4.51 4.69 7.65
N CYS A 76 -3.31 4.60 7.06
CA CYS A 76 -2.16 5.42 7.47
C CYS A 76 -2.43 6.92 7.28
N SER A 77 -3.17 7.31 6.23
CA SER A 77 -3.49 8.73 5.97
C SER A 77 -4.41 9.37 7.02
N VAL A 78 -5.28 8.58 7.66
CA VAL A 78 -6.20 9.04 8.73
C VAL A 78 -5.64 8.82 10.13
N GLY A 79 -4.39 8.38 10.25
CA GLY A 79 -3.68 8.24 11.53
C GLY A 79 -3.97 6.95 12.29
N VAL A 80 -4.62 5.95 11.68
CA VAL A 80 -4.81 4.63 12.31
C VAL A 80 -3.47 3.89 12.46
N ASN A 81 -2.52 4.14 11.55
CA ASN A 81 -1.13 3.63 11.55
C ASN A 81 -1.03 2.13 11.90
N VAL A 82 -0.96 1.29 10.88
CA VAL A 82 -0.78 -0.16 11.02
C VAL A 82 0.65 -0.56 11.35
#